data_AF-A0A9C7PYB2-F1
#
_entry.id   AF-A0A9C7PYB2-F1
#
_cell.length_a   1.000
_cell.length_b   1.000
_cell.length_c   1.000
_cell.angle_alpha   90.00
_cell.angle_beta   90.00
_cell.angle_gamma   90.00
#
_symmetry.space_group_name_H-M   'P 1'
#
loop_
_entity.id
_entity.type
_entity.pdbx_description
1 polymer ?
#
loop_
_entity_poly.entity_id
_entity_poly.type
_entity_poly.pdbx_seq_one_letter_code
_entity_poly.pdbx_strand_id
1 'polypeptide(L)'
;MSLETVHEESSETTEKQNQLEKLKLDNLEDITFQVENVSPTKEEKYSSEYCIACYDHPANIMLLPCEHKILCGYCVTRLDDQLCPFCRNHVETVRIFPRFHAGFTQQLEEKLEQKKGQDIEVEDSFREASLREESFSGLAALGNVSSYSRSPSLHSSHSIGGEPSSSGPKRSVSLRNFKRIFTTPRASQKKEPKEEYIPPKIVVSLSNILEECKFHENEVIEKTFQVLVTGSDDVDKEGIVHSLQDLFPVKKPYIPWSPEEKSKLGHEEYLDAIDTFQAAEDFVANLDIQGAPVRVTAVNLWELLRIMRTGKADVRHPDVVILSCDTHSLRSFREMLALDEVLRERLKCTTPRFWAVLGNETSDPSDQISLEDAEFAFKEIPLDRRPQDFFFLPERGKFCSWYIELGKEIITHAKSARGIVDKNETERLEDHVGCLGCTII
;
A
#
# COMPACT_ATOMS: atom_id res chain seq x y z
N MET A 1 25.57 6.32 -65.39
CA MET A 1 26.15 7.25 -64.40
C MET A 1 26.23 6.49 -63.09
N SER A 2 27.45 6.30 -62.61
CA SER A 2 27.88 5.28 -61.65
C SER A 2 27.57 5.68 -60.20
N LEU A 3 27.10 4.73 -59.39
CA LEU A 3 26.87 4.85 -57.94
C LEU A 3 27.86 3.93 -57.21
N GLU A 4 29.07 4.41 -56.99
CA GLU A 4 30.09 3.76 -56.15
C GLU A 4 30.95 4.86 -55.51
N THR A 5 30.57 5.39 -54.35
CA THR A 5 31.46 6.15 -53.41
C THR A 5 30.67 6.64 -52.18
N VAL A 6 30.34 5.78 -51.19
CA VAL A 6 29.86 6.25 -49.86
C VAL A 6 30.22 5.29 -48.70
N HIS A 7 31.35 4.57 -48.75
CA HIS A 7 31.65 3.54 -47.72
C HIS A 7 32.94 3.71 -46.88
N GLU A 8 33.68 4.83 -46.99
CA GLU A 8 34.96 4.97 -46.27
C GLU A 8 34.92 5.80 -44.96
N GLU A 9 33.87 6.59 -44.68
CA GLU A 9 33.89 7.50 -43.51
C GLU A 9 33.41 6.87 -42.18
N SER A 10 32.98 5.60 -42.17
CA SER A 10 32.41 4.96 -40.96
C SER A 10 33.43 4.27 -40.04
N SER A 11 34.71 4.17 -40.43
CA SER A 11 35.70 3.41 -39.66
C SER A 11 36.50 4.24 -38.64
N GLU A 12 36.63 5.56 -38.86
CA GLU A 12 37.45 6.41 -37.96
C GLU A 12 36.74 6.84 -36.67
N THR A 13 35.40 6.77 -36.63
CA THR A 13 34.60 7.22 -35.47
C THR A 13 34.57 6.19 -34.34
N THR A 14 34.61 4.89 -34.67
CA THR A 14 34.61 3.80 -33.68
C THR A 14 35.93 3.68 -32.94
N GLU A 15 37.05 3.98 -33.60
CA GLU A 15 38.38 3.90 -32.99
C GLU A 15 38.61 4.99 -31.93
N LYS A 16 38.09 6.20 -32.17
CA LYS A 16 38.12 7.32 -31.21
C LYS A 16 37.23 7.08 -29.99
N GLN A 17 36.10 6.40 -30.16
CA GLN A 17 35.19 6.05 -29.06
C GLN A 17 35.83 5.02 -28.11
N ASN A 18 36.50 4.00 -28.66
CA ASN A 18 37.20 2.99 -27.86
C ASN A 18 38.41 3.56 -27.09
N GLN A 19 39.13 4.54 -27.64
CA GLN A 19 40.23 5.20 -26.92
C GLN A 19 39.74 6.05 -25.74
N LEU A 20 38.57 6.68 -25.86
CA LEU A 20 38.01 7.52 -24.80
C LEU A 20 37.45 6.69 -23.64
N GLU A 21 36.88 5.51 -23.89
CA GLU A 21 36.47 4.60 -22.82
C GLU A 21 37.66 4.02 -22.07
N LYS A 22 38.77 3.70 -22.77
CA LYS A 22 39.98 3.20 -22.14
C LYS A 22 40.60 4.24 -21.17
N LEU A 23 40.59 5.52 -21.53
CA LEU A 23 41.07 6.60 -20.65
C LEU A 23 40.17 6.89 -19.45
N LYS A 24 38.89 6.46 -19.46
CA LYS A 24 37.99 6.60 -18.31
C LYS A 24 38.19 5.50 -17.27
N LEU A 25 38.63 4.31 -17.69
CA LEU A 25 38.89 3.19 -16.79
C LEU A 25 40.17 3.39 -15.97
N ASP A 26 41.21 4.00 -16.54
CA ASP A 26 42.49 4.21 -15.85
C ASP A 26 42.43 5.29 -14.74
N ASN A 27 41.33 6.06 -14.64
CA ASN A 27 41.16 7.12 -13.62
C ASN A 27 40.31 6.69 -12.40
N LEU A 28 39.88 5.43 -12.32
CA LEU A 28 39.03 4.92 -11.23
C LEU A 28 39.79 4.05 -10.20
N GLU A 29 41.09 3.80 -10.40
CA GLU A 29 41.85 2.89 -9.54
C GLU A 29 42.49 3.54 -8.29
N ASP A 30 42.33 4.86 -8.07
CA ASP A 30 43.05 5.56 -6.97
C ASP A 30 42.16 6.23 -5.91
N ILE A 31 40.90 5.80 -5.77
CA ILE A 31 40.05 6.15 -4.62
C ILE A 31 39.98 4.94 -3.67
N THR A 32 41.13 4.60 -3.08
CA THR A 32 41.18 3.75 -1.89
C THR A 32 40.63 4.53 -0.70
N PHE A 33 39.32 4.45 -0.49
CA PHE A 33 38.67 4.92 0.73
C PHE A 33 39.24 4.12 1.90
N GLN A 34 40.12 4.73 2.70
CA GLN A 34 40.56 4.16 3.97
C GLN A 34 39.37 4.19 4.93
N VAL A 35 38.48 3.20 4.80
CA VAL A 35 37.53 2.86 5.85
C VAL A 35 38.39 2.35 7.00
N GLU A 36 38.62 3.21 7.98
CA GLU A 36 39.19 2.81 9.26
C GLU A 36 38.36 1.64 9.77
N ASN A 37 38.96 0.44 9.75
CA ASN A 37 38.44 -0.78 10.35
C ASN A 37 38.36 -0.56 11.86
N VAL A 38 37.30 0.11 12.29
CA VAL A 38 36.84 0.05 13.68
C VAL A 38 36.33 -1.35 13.89
N SER A 39 37.22 -2.24 14.33
CA SER A 39 36.86 -3.58 14.77
C SER A 39 35.82 -3.45 15.88
N PRO A 40 34.56 -3.88 15.66
CA PRO A 40 33.54 -3.78 16.69
C PRO A 40 33.98 -4.58 17.90
N THR A 41 34.13 -3.90 19.04
CA THR A 41 34.34 -4.55 20.33
C THR A 41 33.18 -5.52 20.57
N LYS A 42 33.55 -6.74 20.96
CA LYS A 42 32.85 -8.01 20.74
C LYS A 42 31.41 -8.19 21.25
N GLU A 43 30.73 -7.20 21.82
CA GLU A 43 29.50 -7.47 22.60
C GLU A 43 28.35 -6.45 22.49
N GLU A 44 28.47 -5.40 21.67
CA GLU A 44 27.29 -4.58 21.35
C GLU A 44 26.48 -5.28 20.26
N LYS A 45 25.73 -6.32 20.67
CA LYS A 45 24.66 -6.90 19.85
C LYS A 45 23.75 -5.75 19.41
N TYR A 46 23.76 -5.45 18.10
CA TYR A 46 22.92 -4.45 17.46
C TYR A 46 21.44 -4.77 17.71
N SER A 47 20.89 -4.23 18.79
CA SER A 47 19.45 -4.15 19.00
C SER A 47 19.02 -2.74 18.60
N SER A 48 18.45 -2.61 17.40
CA SER A 48 17.65 -1.44 17.10
C SER A 48 16.44 -1.45 18.02
N GLU A 49 16.05 -0.29 18.56
CA GLU A 49 14.82 -0.18 19.34
C GLU A 49 13.59 -0.44 18.46
N TYR A 50 13.71 -0.14 17.17
CA TYR A 50 12.66 -0.27 16.16
C TYR A 50 12.95 -1.40 15.17
N CYS A 51 11.89 -1.95 14.61
CA CYS A 51 11.93 -2.93 13.54
C CYS A 51 12.67 -2.35 12.33
N ILE A 52 13.67 -3.05 11.81
CA ILE A 52 14.45 -2.59 10.66
C ILE A 52 13.68 -2.68 9.34
N ALA A 53 12.55 -3.39 9.31
CA ALA A 53 11.75 -3.56 8.11
C ALA A 53 10.74 -2.42 7.94
N CYS A 54 9.97 -2.08 8.98
CA CYS A 54 8.99 -1.00 8.91
C CYS A 54 9.45 0.32 9.52
N TYR A 55 10.45 0.31 10.41
CA TYR A 55 10.87 1.47 11.21
C TYR A 55 9.80 2.12 12.09
N ASP A 56 8.57 1.59 12.08
CA ASP A 56 7.43 2.15 12.81
C ASP A 56 7.20 1.48 14.18
N HIS A 57 7.43 0.17 14.25
CA HIS A 57 7.08 -0.65 15.41
C HIS A 57 8.34 -1.06 16.19
N PRO A 58 8.27 -1.24 17.52
CA PRO A 58 9.41 -1.70 18.30
C PRO A 58 9.86 -3.09 17.85
N ALA A 59 11.17 -3.31 17.77
CA ALA A 59 11.71 -4.63 17.51
C ALA A 59 11.50 -5.51 18.75
N ASN A 60 10.50 -6.38 18.74
CA ASN A 60 10.17 -7.29 19.84
C ASN A 60 10.48 -8.75 19.52
N ILE A 61 11.08 -9.04 18.36
CA ILE A 61 11.40 -10.40 17.90
C ILE A 61 12.89 -10.55 17.64
N MET A 62 13.45 -11.64 18.17
CA MET A 62 14.79 -12.11 17.88
C MET A 62 14.76 -13.38 17.04
N LEU A 63 15.52 -13.37 15.95
CA LEU A 63 15.59 -14.46 14.99
C LEU A 63 16.69 -15.45 15.40
N LEU A 64 16.36 -16.74 15.55
CA LEU A 64 17.31 -17.78 15.94
C LEU A 64 17.68 -18.64 14.72
N PRO A 65 18.96 -19.06 14.58
CA PRO A 65 20.01 -19.03 15.61
C PRO A 65 20.88 -17.77 15.61
N CYS A 66 20.69 -16.83 14.67
CA CYS A 66 21.59 -15.67 14.51
C CYS A 66 21.49 -14.61 15.63
N GLU A 67 20.44 -14.68 16.45
CA GLU A 67 20.14 -13.80 17.59
C GLU A 67 20.00 -12.30 17.27
N HIS A 68 19.78 -11.94 16.00
CA HIS A 68 19.45 -10.55 15.64
C HIS A 68 18.04 -10.21 16.09
N LYS A 69 17.92 -9.18 16.94
CA LYS A 69 16.65 -8.63 17.42
C LYS A 69 16.30 -7.39 16.62
N ILE A 70 15.61 -7.60 15.50
CA ILE A 70 15.49 -6.61 14.44
C ILE A 70 14.07 -6.48 13.85
N LEU A 71 13.13 -7.36 14.21
CA LEU A 71 11.77 -7.36 13.63
C LEU A 71 10.69 -7.14 14.70
N CYS A 72 9.55 -6.60 14.28
CA CYS A 72 8.31 -6.59 15.05
C CYS A 72 7.43 -7.82 14.73
N GLY A 73 6.38 -8.03 15.53
CA GLY A 73 5.36 -9.07 15.34
C GLY A 73 4.69 -9.08 13.97
N TYR A 74 4.52 -7.92 13.35
CA TYR A 74 3.95 -7.83 12.01
C TYR A 74 4.97 -8.17 10.91
N CYS A 75 6.19 -7.64 11.00
CA CYS A 75 7.17 -7.89 9.93
C CYS A 75 7.70 -9.33 9.91
N VAL A 76 7.61 -10.07 11.03
CA VAL A 76 8.03 -11.48 11.05
C VAL A 76 7.07 -12.37 10.25
N THR A 77 5.78 -12.03 10.17
CA THR A 77 4.78 -12.83 9.43
C THR A 77 4.99 -12.75 7.92
N ARG A 78 5.79 -11.77 7.45
CA ARG A 78 6.13 -11.53 6.04
C ARG A 78 7.54 -11.99 5.67
N LEU A 79 8.17 -12.82 6.50
CA LEU A 79 9.54 -13.30 6.27
C LEU A 79 9.56 -14.55 5.36
N ASP A 80 9.19 -14.36 4.10
CA ASP A 80 8.90 -15.44 3.13
C ASP A 80 10.04 -16.44 2.91
N ASP A 81 11.29 -15.98 2.90
CA ASP A 81 12.48 -16.82 2.64
C ASP A 81 13.07 -17.46 3.90
N GLN A 82 12.47 -17.18 5.07
CA GLN A 82 13.01 -17.56 6.38
C GLN A 82 14.48 -17.14 6.57
N LEU A 83 14.93 -16.06 5.91
CA LEU A 83 16.29 -15.55 6.09
C LEU A 83 16.28 -14.29 6.95
N CYS A 84 17.25 -14.18 7.86
CA CYS A 84 17.43 -12.97 8.65
C CYS A 84 17.76 -11.79 7.71
N PRO A 85 16.99 -10.68 7.70
CA PRO A 85 17.28 -9.56 6.80
C PRO A 85 18.63 -8.88 7.03
N PHE A 86 19.21 -9.05 8.23
CA PHE A 86 20.51 -8.47 8.59
C PHE A 86 21.70 -9.33 8.16
N CYS A 87 21.71 -10.62 8.49
CA CYS A 87 22.87 -11.50 8.23
C CYS A 87 22.62 -12.59 7.17
N ARG A 88 21.40 -12.69 6.65
CA ARG A 88 20.95 -13.71 5.68
C ARG A 88 21.07 -15.16 6.14
N ASN A 89 21.29 -15.40 7.43
CA ASN A 89 21.23 -16.74 8.00
C ASN A 89 19.79 -17.23 8.05
N HIS A 90 19.59 -18.53 7.82
CA HIS A 90 18.29 -19.19 7.95
C HIS A 90 17.75 -19.06 9.37
N VAL A 91 16.45 -18.78 9.49
CA VAL A 91 15.72 -18.56 10.74
C VAL A 91 14.83 -19.76 10.98
N GLU A 92 15.09 -20.49 12.05
CA GLU A 92 14.32 -21.68 12.41
C GLU A 92 13.20 -21.34 13.39
N THR A 93 13.56 -20.58 14.43
CA THR A 93 12.66 -20.21 15.52
C THR A 93 12.80 -18.73 15.81
N VAL A 94 11.77 -18.18 16.43
CA VAL A 94 11.72 -16.79 16.86
C VAL A 94 11.53 -16.73 18.36
N ARG A 95 12.31 -15.88 19.01
CA ARG A 95 12.16 -15.57 20.43
C ARG A 95 11.42 -14.25 20.56
N ILE A 96 10.26 -14.32 21.20
CA ILE A 96 9.35 -13.19 21.38
C ILE A 96 9.64 -12.51 22.72
N PHE A 97 9.76 -11.19 22.69
CA PHE A 97 9.91 -10.36 23.88
C PHE A 97 8.61 -9.58 24.12
N PRO A 98 7.68 -10.08 24.94
CA PRO A 98 6.40 -9.41 25.22
C PRO A 98 6.54 -8.05 25.96
N ARG A 99 7.77 -7.62 26.25
CA ARG A 99 8.10 -6.49 27.14
C ARG A 99 7.81 -5.08 26.62
N PHE A 100 7.24 -4.89 25.43
CA PHE A 100 6.93 -3.54 24.93
C PHE A 100 5.46 -3.09 25.06
N HIS A 101 4.51 -4.00 25.31
CA HIS A 101 3.10 -3.59 25.33
C HIS A 101 2.65 -3.02 26.68
N ALA A 102 2.97 -3.62 27.82
CA ALA A 102 2.35 -3.19 29.10
C ALA A 102 2.56 -1.69 29.45
N GLY A 103 3.74 -1.12 29.16
CA GLY A 103 3.99 0.30 29.38
C GLY A 103 3.47 1.21 28.25
N PHE A 104 3.46 0.71 27.01
CA PHE A 104 3.03 1.49 25.85
C PHE A 104 1.50 1.56 25.77
N THR A 105 0.79 0.45 25.95
CA THR A 105 -0.68 0.43 25.98
C THR A 105 -1.19 1.26 27.16
N GLN A 106 -0.56 1.15 28.34
CA GLN A 106 -0.92 1.97 29.50
C GLN A 106 -0.63 3.47 29.29
N GLN A 107 0.46 3.84 28.60
CA GLN A 107 0.73 5.23 28.22
C GLN A 107 -0.22 5.73 27.11
N LEU A 108 -0.65 4.86 26.20
CA LEU A 108 -1.60 5.19 25.14
C LEU A 108 -3.01 5.35 25.71
N GLU A 109 -3.41 4.47 26.61
CA GLU A 109 -4.64 4.56 27.42
C GLU A 109 -4.62 5.81 28.29
N GLU A 110 -3.54 6.09 29.05
CA GLU A 110 -3.40 7.33 29.83
C GLU A 110 -3.46 8.56 28.91
N LYS A 111 -2.83 8.54 27.73
CA LYS A 111 -2.93 9.65 26.77
C LYS A 111 -4.33 9.81 26.19
N LEU A 112 -5.05 8.71 25.91
CA LEU A 112 -6.43 8.75 25.44
C LEU A 112 -7.38 9.24 26.54
N GLU A 113 -7.16 8.83 27.79
CA GLU A 113 -7.90 9.33 28.95
C GLU A 113 -7.62 10.82 29.21
N GLN A 114 -6.35 11.26 29.12
CA GLN A 114 -5.97 12.67 29.21
C GLN A 114 -6.60 13.50 28.08
N LYS A 115 -6.65 12.97 26.86
CA LYS A 115 -7.27 13.65 25.72
C LYS A 115 -8.80 13.75 25.87
N LYS A 116 -9.45 12.67 26.32
CA LYS A 116 -10.89 12.69 26.67
C LYS A 116 -11.20 13.71 27.77
N GLY A 117 -10.32 13.87 28.75
CA GLY A 117 -10.47 14.90 29.79
C GLY A 117 -10.35 16.33 29.23
N GLN A 118 -9.41 16.57 28.31
CA GLN A 118 -9.20 17.89 27.70
C GLN A 118 -10.35 18.29 26.75
N ASP A 119 -10.90 17.34 25.99
CA ASP A 119 -12.01 17.64 25.07
C ASP A 119 -13.31 18.00 25.83
N ILE A 120 -13.53 17.44 27.02
CA ILE A 120 -14.67 17.77 27.89
C ILE A 120 -14.56 19.19 28.48
N GLU A 121 -13.36 19.62 28.91
CA GLU A 121 -13.16 20.98 29.44
C GLU A 121 -13.31 22.06 28.35
N VAL A 122 -12.94 21.75 27.10
CA VAL A 122 -13.13 22.68 25.98
C VAL A 122 -14.61 22.82 25.62
N GLU A 123 -15.40 21.73 25.60
CA GLU A 123 -16.85 21.80 25.36
C GLU A 123 -17.60 22.55 26.47
N ASP A 124 -17.24 22.35 27.74
CA ASP A 124 -17.87 23.08 28.85
C ASP A 124 -17.51 24.58 28.83
N SER A 125 -16.27 24.94 28.45
CA SER A 125 -15.87 26.35 28.27
C SER A 125 -16.59 27.02 27.09
N PHE A 126 -16.86 26.28 26.01
CA PHE A 126 -17.59 26.79 24.84
C PHE A 126 -19.08 26.95 25.13
N ARG A 127 -19.68 26.05 25.92
CA ARG A 127 -21.06 26.18 26.40
C ARG A 127 -21.24 27.37 27.34
N GLU A 128 -20.27 27.64 28.22
CA GLU A 128 -20.33 28.78 29.13
C GLU A 128 -20.15 30.13 28.41
N ALA A 129 -19.35 30.17 27.33
CA ALA A 129 -19.22 31.33 26.45
C ALA A 129 -20.49 31.58 25.61
N SER A 130 -21.10 30.51 25.07
CA SER A 130 -22.32 30.61 24.25
C SER A 130 -23.54 31.10 25.05
N LEU A 131 -23.68 30.69 26.32
CA LEU A 131 -24.76 31.18 27.19
C LEU A 131 -24.61 32.67 27.59
N ARG A 132 -23.40 33.23 27.48
CA ARG A 132 -23.16 34.66 27.75
C ARG A 132 -23.49 35.56 26.57
N GLU A 133 -23.38 35.08 25.34
CA GLU A 133 -23.69 35.87 24.14
C GLU A 133 -25.19 35.93 23.83
N GLU A 134 -25.97 34.90 24.20
CA GLU A 134 -27.43 34.92 24.05
C GLU A 134 -28.15 35.88 25.03
N SER A 135 -27.44 36.43 26.02
CA SER A 135 -27.97 37.45 26.92
C SER A 135 -27.80 38.89 26.41
N PHE A 136 -27.17 39.12 25.25
CA PHE A 136 -26.86 40.47 24.74
C PHE A 136 -27.43 40.82 23.36
N SER A 137 -28.14 39.91 22.69
CA SER A 137 -28.66 40.13 21.32
C SER A 137 -30.17 40.39 21.26
N GLY A 138 -30.77 40.87 22.36
CA GLY A 138 -32.11 41.45 22.35
C GLY A 138 -32.08 42.94 22.02
N LEU A 139 -31.86 43.33 20.75
CA LEU A 139 -32.28 44.60 20.11
C LEU A 139 -31.49 44.87 18.82
N ALA A 140 -31.94 44.34 17.68
CA ALA A 140 -31.81 45.01 16.38
C ALA A 140 -32.64 44.25 15.32
N ALA A 141 -33.76 44.86 14.94
CA ALA A 141 -34.61 44.42 13.86
C ALA A 141 -34.30 45.21 12.58
N LEU A 142 -34.65 44.59 11.45
CA LEU A 142 -34.93 45.16 10.11
C LEU A 142 -33.73 45.43 9.18
N GLY A 143 -33.78 44.84 7.97
CA GLY A 143 -33.14 45.44 6.78
C GLY A 143 -32.49 44.51 5.75
N ASN A 144 -33.29 43.85 4.92
CA ASN A 144 -33.30 43.97 3.44
C ASN A 144 -31.99 43.94 2.58
N VAL A 145 -32.00 43.04 1.56
CA VAL A 145 -31.52 43.17 0.15
C VAL A 145 -30.05 42.85 -0.25
N SER A 146 -29.97 41.96 -1.26
CA SER A 146 -29.05 41.89 -2.44
C SER A 146 -27.63 41.32 -2.33
N SER A 147 -27.46 40.24 -3.11
CA SER A 147 -26.35 39.90 -4.03
C SER A 147 -25.16 40.86 -4.14
N TYR A 148 -23.94 40.30 -4.10
CA TYR A 148 -22.94 40.38 -5.19
C TYR A 148 -21.79 39.39 -4.97
N SER A 149 -21.47 38.67 -6.05
CA SER A 149 -20.26 37.89 -6.30
C SER A 149 -19.00 38.75 -6.40
N ARG A 150 -17.86 38.27 -5.91
CA ARG A 150 -16.50 38.61 -6.39
C ARG A 150 -15.45 37.66 -5.82
N SER A 151 -14.77 36.95 -6.72
CA SER A 151 -13.47 36.32 -6.50
C SER A 151 -12.35 37.37 -6.50
N PRO A 152 -11.15 37.03 -5.98
CA PRO A 152 -9.93 37.56 -6.59
C PRO A 152 -8.89 36.48 -6.90
N SER A 153 -8.33 36.63 -8.10
CA SER A 153 -7.10 36.06 -8.65
C SER A 153 -5.85 36.55 -7.90
N LEU A 154 -4.84 35.69 -7.74
CA LEU A 154 -3.48 36.07 -7.32
C LEU A 154 -2.46 35.71 -8.41
N HIS A 155 -1.66 36.72 -8.76
CA HIS A 155 -0.51 36.69 -9.65
C HIS A 155 0.79 36.82 -8.82
N SER A 156 1.79 36.04 -9.22
CA SER A 156 3.19 36.47 -9.49
C SER A 156 4.23 36.74 -8.36
N SER A 157 5.25 35.87 -8.34
CA SER A 157 6.71 36.12 -8.53
C SER A 157 7.63 36.78 -7.48
N HIS A 158 8.78 36.10 -7.24
CA HIS A 158 10.18 36.55 -6.92
C HIS A 158 10.40 37.48 -5.68
N SER A 159 11.47 37.45 -4.87
CA SER A 159 12.91 37.15 -5.06
C SER A 159 13.65 37.16 -3.69
N ILE A 160 14.73 36.36 -3.58
CA ILE A 160 16.11 36.66 -3.10
C ILE A 160 16.34 37.66 -1.93
N GLY A 161 16.97 37.15 -0.85
CA GLY A 161 18.22 37.71 -0.29
C GLY A 161 18.17 38.51 1.02
N GLY A 162 19.02 38.13 1.99
CA GLY A 162 19.59 39.05 2.99
C GLY A 162 19.69 38.53 4.44
N GLU A 163 20.89 38.12 4.87
CA GLU A 163 21.30 38.12 6.28
C GLU A 163 21.45 39.57 6.79
N PRO A 164 21.38 39.82 8.13
CA PRO A 164 22.64 39.90 8.86
C PRO A 164 22.62 39.45 10.33
N SER A 165 23.81 39.12 10.79
CA SER A 165 24.31 38.95 12.17
C SER A 165 24.03 40.14 13.12
N SER A 166 23.76 39.86 14.41
CA SER A 166 24.23 40.74 15.49
C SER A 166 24.32 40.06 16.87
N SER A 167 25.43 40.38 17.52
CA SER A 167 25.98 40.09 18.86
C SER A 167 25.18 40.48 20.13
N GLY A 168 25.29 39.63 21.17
CA GLY A 168 25.50 39.95 22.61
C GLY A 168 24.32 40.54 23.42
N PRO A 169 24.36 40.62 24.79
CA PRO A 169 25.49 40.37 25.71
C PRO A 169 25.20 39.47 26.94
N LYS A 170 26.29 39.14 27.66
CA LYS A 170 26.36 38.48 28.97
C LYS A 170 25.81 39.37 30.09
N ARG A 171 25.15 38.78 31.10
CA ARG A 171 25.01 39.35 32.45
C ARG A 171 25.25 38.31 33.53
N SER A 172 25.91 38.77 34.58
CA SER A 172 26.44 38.04 35.72
C SER A 172 25.92 38.63 37.04
N VAL A 173 25.84 37.77 38.06
CA VAL A 173 25.85 38.02 39.53
C VAL A 173 24.55 38.55 40.17
N SER A 174 23.96 37.79 41.11
CA SER A 174 24.04 38.08 42.56
C SER A 174 23.20 37.16 43.46
N LEU A 175 23.94 36.50 44.35
CA LEU A 175 23.75 36.09 45.75
C LEU A 175 22.47 36.43 46.56
N ARG A 176 22.15 35.43 47.39
CA ARG A 176 21.49 35.39 48.73
C ARG A 176 19.96 35.40 48.81
N ASN A 177 19.40 34.29 49.30
CA ASN A 177 18.77 34.31 50.62
C ASN A 177 18.65 32.91 51.28
N PHE A 178 19.07 32.88 52.53
CA PHE A 178 18.94 31.79 53.49
C PHE A 178 17.47 31.56 53.89
N LYS A 179 17.00 30.32 53.84
CA LYS A 179 15.96 29.83 54.77
C LYS A 179 16.24 28.39 55.17
N ARG A 180 16.78 28.23 56.38
CA ARG A 180 16.80 26.99 57.17
C ARG A 180 15.39 26.71 57.67
N ILE A 181 14.73 25.62 57.25
CA ILE A 181 13.57 25.05 57.96
C ILE A 181 13.59 23.51 57.78
N PHE A 182 13.90 22.82 58.88
CA PHE A 182 13.59 21.44 59.29
C PHE A 182 13.79 20.27 58.30
N THR A 183 14.99 19.68 58.36
CA THR A 183 15.21 18.27 57.98
C THR A 183 14.66 17.37 59.07
N THR A 184 13.51 16.74 58.85
CA THR A 184 13.10 15.55 59.61
C THR A 184 13.98 14.37 59.17
N PRO A 185 14.43 13.51 60.09
CA PRO A 185 15.19 12.32 59.75
C PRO A 185 14.26 11.37 58.98
N ARG A 186 14.37 11.37 57.64
CA ARG A 186 13.74 10.37 56.79
C ARG A 186 14.36 9.03 57.15
N ALA A 187 13.59 8.22 57.90
CA ALA A 187 13.90 6.83 58.14
C ALA A 187 14.26 6.20 56.78
N SER A 188 15.49 5.72 56.68
CA SER A 188 16.00 5.02 55.50
C SER A 188 15.18 3.75 55.34
N GLN A 189 14.06 3.86 54.63
CA GLN A 189 13.31 2.71 54.14
C GLN A 189 14.27 1.99 53.22
N LYS A 190 14.80 0.87 53.73
CA LYS A 190 15.60 -0.10 53.01
C LYS A 190 14.74 -0.54 51.83
N LYS A 191 14.95 0.09 50.67
CA LYS A 191 14.22 -0.17 49.43
C LYS A 191 14.57 -1.60 49.08
N GLU A 192 13.68 -2.53 49.42
CA GLU A 192 13.84 -3.94 49.05
C GLU A 192 14.10 -3.98 47.54
N PRO A 193 15.10 -4.74 47.07
CA PRO A 193 15.34 -4.89 45.65
C PRO A 193 14.04 -5.45 45.07
N LYS A 194 13.32 -4.63 44.29
CA LYS A 194 12.20 -5.11 43.50
C LYS A 194 12.80 -6.19 42.60
N GLU A 195 12.50 -7.46 42.88
CA GLU A 195 12.84 -8.56 42.00
C GLU A 195 12.29 -8.18 40.62
N GLU A 196 13.20 -7.97 39.67
CA GLU A 196 12.83 -7.62 38.32
C GLU A 196 12.13 -8.84 37.73
N TYR A 197 10.80 -8.77 37.59
CA TYR A 197 10.01 -9.83 36.99
C TYR A 197 10.52 -10.07 35.56
N ILE A 198 11.17 -11.22 35.33
CA ILE A 198 11.60 -11.67 34.00
C ILE A 198 10.42 -12.45 33.40
N PRO A 199 9.64 -11.87 32.47
CA PRO A 199 8.57 -12.59 31.83
C PRO A 199 9.15 -13.81 31.09
N PRO A 200 8.39 -14.91 31.03
CA PRO A 200 8.82 -16.10 30.33
C PRO A 200 9.17 -15.77 28.88
N LYS A 201 10.32 -16.28 28.43
CA LYS A 201 10.73 -16.16 27.03
C LYS A 201 9.97 -17.20 26.23
N ILE A 202 9.10 -16.73 25.34
CA ILE A 202 8.37 -17.59 24.41
C ILE A 202 9.26 -17.80 23.18
N VAL A 203 9.47 -19.06 22.81
CA VAL A 203 10.22 -19.45 21.61
C VAL A 203 9.28 -20.28 20.74
N VAL A 204 9.03 -19.82 19.52
CA VAL A 204 8.07 -20.43 18.59
C VAL A 204 8.80 -20.77 17.29
N SER A 205 8.38 -21.83 16.60
CA SER A 205 8.87 -22.11 15.24
C SER A 205 8.40 -21.03 14.27
N LEU A 206 9.32 -20.50 13.45
CA LEU A 206 8.95 -19.56 12.40
C LEU A 206 8.03 -20.23 11.36
N SER A 207 8.29 -21.51 11.05
CA SER A 207 7.45 -22.26 10.11
C SER A 207 5.99 -22.30 10.53
N ASN A 208 5.71 -22.52 11.83
CA ASN A 208 4.35 -22.61 12.35
C ASN A 208 3.64 -21.27 12.22
N ILE A 209 4.32 -20.16 12.53
CA ILE A 209 3.77 -18.80 12.38
C ILE A 209 3.41 -18.54 10.91
N LEU A 210 4.32 -18.86 9.98
CA LEU A 210 4.08 -18.64 8.55
C LEU A 210 3.00 -19.56 7.98
N GLU A 211 2.91 -20.80 8.44
CA GLU A 211 1.84 -21.74 8.08
C GLU A 211 0.47 -21.24 8.56
N GLU A 212 0.40 -20.71 9.78
CA GLU A 212 -0.82 -20.09 10.32
C GLU A 212 -1.23 -18.84 9.53
N CYS A 213 -0.27 -17.97 9.19
CA CYS A 213 -0.54 -16.81 8.32
C CYS A 213 -1.11 -17.25 6.96
N LYS A 214 -0.46 -18.22 6.30
CA LYS A 214 -0.94 -18.76 5.01
C LYS A 214 -2.31 -19.41 5.13
N PHE A 215 -2.60 -20.07 6.24
CA PHE A 215 -3.92 -20.63 6.51
C PHE A 215 -4.98 -19.51 6.53
N HIS A 216 -4.74 -18.43 7.28
CA HIS A 216 -5.65 -17.29 7.35
C HIS A 216 -5.79 -16.54 6.01
N GLU A 217 -4.68 -16.34 5.28
CA GLU A 217 -4.71 -15.75 3.94
C GLU A 217 -5.60 -16.56 3.00
N ASN A 218 -5.40 -17.87 2.94
CA ASN A 218 -6.19 -18.76 2.09
C ASN A 218 -7.68 -18.73 2.44
N GLU A 219 -8.04 -18.71 3.73
CA GLU A 219 -9.43 -18.58 4.15
C GLU A 219 -10.10 -17.30 3.62
N VAL A 220 -9.37 -16.18 3.58
CA VAL A 220 -9.88 -14.90 3.05
C VAL A 220 -9.94 -14.93 1.53
N ILE A 221 -8.91 -15.47 0.87
CA ILE A 221 -8.82 -15.59 -0.59
C ILE A 221 -9.94 -16.47 -1.13
N GLU A 222 -10.23 -17.61 -0.51
CA GLU A 222 -11.33 -18.50 -0.91
C GLU A 222 -12.69 -17.79 -0.88
N LYS A 223 -12.85 -16.81 0.01
CA LYS A 223 -14.09 -16.06 0.21
C LYS A 223 -14.12 -14.74 -0.56
N THR A 224 -12.99 -14.24 -1.09
CA THR A 224 -12.87 -12.93 -1.74
C THR A 224 -12.26 -13.05 -3.13
N PHE A 225 -12.94 -12.54 -4.16
CA PHE A 225 -12.39 -12.52 -5.51
C PHE A 225 -11.19 -11.56 -5.61
N GLN A 226 -10.08 -12.04 -6.15
CA GLN A 226 -8.82 -11.29 -6.27
C GLN A 226 -8.69 -10.73 -7.68
N VAL A 227 -8.62 -9.40 -7.80
CA VAL A 227 -8.52 -8.67 -9.06
C VAL A 227 -7.26 -7.82 -9.04
N LEU A 228 -6.41 -7.99 -10.05
CA LEU A 228 -5.20 -7.16 -10.20
C LEU A 228 -5.38 -6.16 -11.33
N VAL A 229 -5.10 -4.89 -11.04
CA VAL A 229 -5.05 -3.80 -12.03
C VAL A 229 -3.61 -3.45 -12.29
N THR A 230 -3.20 -3.43 -13.54
CA THR A 230 -1.80 -3.20 -13.91
C THR A 230 -1.70 -2.50 -15.26
N GLY A 231 -0.57 -1.84 -15.49
CA GLY A 231 -0.36 -0.99 -16.66
C GLY A 231 0.99 -0.29 -16.54
N SER A 232 1.28 0.57 -17.51
CA SER A 232 2.46 1.45 -17.47
C SER A 232 2.42 2.38 -16.25
N ASP A 233 3.57 2.98 -15.92
CA ASP A 233 3.74 3.87 -14.76
C ASP A 233 2.96 5.18 -14.91
N ASP A 234 2.68 5.61 -16.15
CA ASP A 234 1.88 6.79 -16.48
C ASP A 234 0.36 6.56 -16.32
N VAL A 235 -0.07 5.32 -16.16
CA VAL A 235 -1.49 4.99 -15.94
C VAL A 235 -1.86 5.16 -14.48
N ASP A 236 -2.92 5.94 -14.23
CA ASP A 236 -3.53 6.18 -12.93
C ASP A 236 -4.31 4.96 -12.41
N LYS A 237 -3.57 3.89 -12.09
CA LYS A 237 -4.11 2.60 -11.63
C LYS A 237 -4.90 2.75 -10.33
N GLU A 238 -4.39 3.56 -9.40
CA GLU A 238 -5.07 3.84 -8.12
C GLU A 238 -6.38 4.60 -8.36
N GLY A 239 -6.42 5.52 -9.32
CA GLY A 239 -7.66 6.18 -9.73
C GLY A 239 -8.75 5.20 -10.19
N ILE A 240 -8.38 4.11 -10.88
CA ILE A 240 -9.31 3.03 -11.27
C ILE A 240 -9.83 2.32 -10.02
N VAL A 241 -8.93 1.93 -9.10
CA VAL A 241 -9.28 1.23 -7.86
C VAL A 241 -10.22 2.08 -7.00
N HIS A 242 -9.89 3.35 -6.78
CA HIS A 242 -10.73 4.28 -6.02
C HIS A 242 -12.08 4.52 -6.68
N SER A 243 -12.13 4.69 -8.01
CA SER A 243 -13.40 4.87 -8.71
C SER A 243 -14.33 3.65 -8.55
N LEU A 244 -13.76 2.44 -8.59
CA LEU A 244 -14.54 1.23 -8.34
C LEU A 244 -14.96 1.12 -6.86
N GLN A 245 -14.11 1.49 -5.91
CA GLN A 245 -14.45 1.53 -4.48
C GLN A 245 -15.59 2.50 -4.17
N ASP A 246 -15.60 3.68 -4.80
CA ASP A 246 -16.64 4.69 -4.63
C ASP A 246 -18.00 4.21 -5.17
N LEU A 247 -17.99 3.44 -6.26
CA LEU A 247 -19.20 2.89 -6.88
C LEU A 247 -19.71 1.63 -6.19
N PHE A 248 -18.80 0.84 -5.62
CA PHE A 248 -19.09 -0.45 -4.98
C PHE A 248 -18.56 -0.51 -3.54
N PRO A 249 -18.98 0.44 -2.67
CA PRO A 249 -18.44 0.51 -1.33
C PRO A 249 -18.82 -0.73 -0.53
N VAL A 250 -17.87 -1.23 0.24
CA VAL A 250 -18.10 -2.34 1.18
C VAL A 250 -19.07 -1.86 2.26
N LYS A 251 -20.32 -2.36 2.20
CA LYS A 251 -21.41 -1.93 3.11
C LYS A 251 -21.12 -2.26 4.58
N LYS A 252 -20.40 -3.35 4.82
CA LYS A 252 -19.94 -3.78 6.13
C LYS A 252 -18.52 -4.28 5.99
N PRO A 253 -17.55 -3.75 6.77
CA PRO A 253 -16.18 -4.23 6.70
C PRO A 253 -16.19 -5.75 6.85
N TYR A 254 -15.62 -6.44 5.86
CA TYR A 254 -15.52 -7.88 5.89
C TYR A 254 -14.49 -8.24 6.95
N ILE A 255 -14.98 -8.61 8.13
CA ILE A 255 -14.14 -9.16 9.20
C ILE A 255 -14.20 -10.68 9.00
N PRO A 256 -13.12 -11.32 8.53
CA PRO A 256 -13.19 -12.75 8.18
C PRO A 256 -13.41 -13.64 9.40
N TRP A 257 -13.06 -13.13 10.60
CA TRP A 257 -13.17 -13.84 11.87
C TRP A 257 -13.77 -12.95 12.96
N SER A 258 -14.82 -13.42 13.60
CA SER A 258 -15.32 -12.84 14.85
C SER A 258 -14.26 -12.91 15.96
N PRO A 259 -14.35 -12.04 17.00
CA PRO A 259 -13.47 -12.13 18.15
C PRO A 259 -13.46 -13.51 18.82
N GLU A 260 -14.62 -14.19 18.83
CA GLU A 260 -14.75 -15.55 19.35
C GLU A 260 -14.02 -16.58 18.48
N GLU A 261 -14.03 -16.42 17.15
CA GLU A 261 -13.27 -17.27 16.24
C GLU A 261 -11.77 -17.02 16.36
N LYS A 262 -11.33 -15.75 16.45
CA LYS A 262 -9.92 -15.42 16.72
C LYS A 262 -9.43 -16.06 18.01
N SER A 263 -10.24 -16.02 19.07
CA SER A 263 -9.92 -16.67 20.35
C SER A 263 -9.88 -18.20 20.28
N LYS A 264 -10.60 -18.84 19.35
CA LYS A 264 -10.61 -20.30 19.18
C LYS A 264 -9.48 -20.79 18.27
N LEU A 265 -9.12 -20.00 17.26
CA LEU A 265 -8.10 -20.33 16.26
C LEU A 265 -6.70 -19.99 16.76
N GLY A 266 -6.57 -18.94 17.54
CA GLY A 266 -5.29 -18.46 18.02
C GLY A 266 -4.65 -19.36 19.07
N HIS A 267 -3.35 -19.59 18.96
CA HIS A 267 -2.55 -20.22 20.01
C HIS A 267 -2.27 -19.22 21.15
N GLU A 268 -2.84 -19.46 22.34
CA GLU A 268 -2.69 -18.61 23.54
C GLU A 268 -1.23 -18.22 23.86
N GLU A 269 -0.25 -19.01 23.40
CA GLU A 269 1.16 -18.81 23.70
C GLU A 269 1.79 -17.54 23.12
N TYR A 270 1.26 -16.95 22.03
CA TYR A 270 1.88 -15.77 21.39
C TYR A 270 0.93 -14.74 20.75
N LEU A 271 -0.39 -14.91 20.89
CA LEU A 271 -1.39 -14.04 20.26
C LEU A 271 -1.18 -12.54 20.54
N ASP A 272 -0.73 -12.19 21.75
CA ASP A 272 -0.55 -10.79 22.12
C ASP A 272 0.67 -10.12 21.44
N ALA A 273 1.58 -10.90 20.84
CA ALA A 273 2.83 -10.40 20.29
C ALA A 273 2.97 -10.56 18.78
N ILE A 274 2.28 -11.54 18.19
CA ILE A 274 2.26 -11.80 16.75
C ILE A 274 0.80 -11.98 16.33
N ASP A 275 0.29 -11.03 15.55
CA ASP A 275 -1.02 -11.15 14.92
C ASP A 275 -0.86 -11.84 13.55
N THR A 276 -1.16 -13.14 13.52
CA THR A 276 -1.12 -13.95 12.29
C THR A 276 -2.28 -13.63 11.34
N PHE A 277 -3.37 -13.03 11.84
CA PHE A 277 -4.51 -12.61 11.01
C PHE A 277 -4.20 -11.36 10.19
N GLN A 278 -3.31 -10.51 10.68
CA GLN A 278 -2.90 -9.26 10.03
C GLN A 278 -2.36 -9.50 8.60
N ALA A 279 -1.71 -10.64 8.35
CA ALA A 279 -1.22 -11.01 7.02
C ALA A 279 -2.38 -11.17 6.01
N ALA A 280 -3.53 -11.66 6.47
CA ALA A 280 -4.69 -11.88 5.63
C ALA A 280 -5.44 -10.57 5.27
N GLU A 281 -5.18 -9.45 5.97
CA GLU A 281 -5.84 -8.17 5.70
C GLU A 281 -5.56 -7.62 4.30
N ASP A 282 -4.41 -7.98 3.71
CA ASP A 282 -4.06 -7.60 2.34
C ASP A 282 -5.04 -8.17 1.30
N PHE A 283 -5.73 -9.27 1.64
CA PHE A 283 -6.66 -10.00 0.77
C PHE A 283 -8.13 -9.70 1.07
N VAL A 284 -8.41 -8.93 2.12
CA VAL A 284 -9.77 -8.56 2.54
C VAL A 284 -10.42 -7.65 1.50
N ALA A 285 -11.66 -7.97 1.16
CA ALA A 285 -12.46 -7.23 0.20
C ALA A 285 -12.46 -5.72 0.48
N ASN A 286 -12.12 -4.94 -0.55
CA ASN A 286 -12.26 -3.49 -0.56
C ASN A 286 -13.44 -3.03 -1.45
N LEU A 287 -14.15 -3.95 -2.11
CA LEU A 287 -15.37 -3.70 -2.87
C LEU A 287 -16.46 -4.76 -2.59
N ASP A 288 -17.72 -4.37 -2.75
CA ASP A 288 -18.89 -5.28 -2.78
C ASP A 288 -19.65 -5.08 -4.10
N ILE A 289 -19.43 -6.00 -5.06
CA ILE A 289 -20.05 -5.95 -6.38
C ILE A 289 -21.17 -6.99 -6.43
N GLN A 290 -22.42 -6.55 -6.44
CA GLN A 290 -23.61 -7.42 -6.48
C GLN A 290 -23.67 -8.46 -5.33
N GLY A 291 -23.17 -8.11 -4.14
CA GLY A 291 -23.12 -9.03 -2.99
C GLY A 291 -21.90 -9.95 -3.00
N ALA A 292 -21.01 -9.82 -3.99
CA ALA A 292 -19.76 -10.57 -4.05
C ALA A 292 -18.60 -9.73 -3.49
N PRO A 293 -17.86 -10.25 -2.50
CA PRO A 293 -16.67 -9.59 -1.96
C PRO A 293 -15.53 -9.62 -2.99
N VAL A 294 -14.98 -8.46 -3.30
CA VAL A 294 -13.88 -8.31 -4.26
C VAL A 294 -12.75 -7.51 -3.64
N ARG A 295 -11.52 -8.00 -3.81
CA ARG A 295 -10.29 -7.26 -3.59
C ARG A 295 -9.74 -6.81 -4.94
N VAL A 296 -9.75 -5.51 -5.19
CA VAL A 296 -9.03 -4.92 -6.33
C VAL A 296 -7.72 -4.32 -5.82
N THR A 297 -6.61 -4.72 -6.43
CA THR A 297 -5.26 -4.26 -6.06
C THR A 297 -4.53 -3.72 -7.28
N ALA A 298 -4.03 -2.50 -7.21
CA ALA A 298 -3.13 -1.95 -8.22
C ALA A 298 -1.73 -2.53 -8.02
N VAL A 299 -1.14 -3.07 -9.09
CA VAL A 299 0.21 -3.64 -9.09
C VAL A 299 1.01 -3.13 -10.29
N ASN A 300 2.31 -2.97 -10.10
CA ASN A 300 3.20 -2.65 -11.21
C ASN A 300 3.42 -3.87 -12.12
N LEU A 301 4.00 -3.61 -13.30
CA LEU A 301 4.28 -4.62 -14.32
C LEU A 301 5.11 -5.79 -13.78
N TRP A 302 6.18 -5.49 -13.05
CA TRP A 302 7.12 -6.50 -12.55
C TRP A 302 6.51 -7.39 -11.49
N GLU A 303 5.69 -6.83 -10.62
CA GLU A 303 4.96 -7.56 -9.59
C GLU A 303 3.95 -8.52 -10.20
N LEU A 304 3.16 -8.08 -11.20
CA LEU A 304 2.29 -8.99 -11.95
C LEU A 304 3.08 -10.14 -12.55
N LEU A 305 4.18 -9.85 -13.27
CA LEU A 305 4.99 -10.89 -13.90
C LEU A 305 5.58 -11.85 -12.87
N ARG A 306 5.93 -11.39 -11.67
CA ARG A 306 6.40 -12.23 -10.57
C ARG A 306 5.27 -13.17 -10.09
N ILE A 307 4.09 -12.63 -9.80
CA ILE A 307 2.91 -13.41 -9.36
C ILE A 307 2.55 -14.46 -10.42
N MET A 308 2.48 -14.06 -11.69
CA MET A 308 2.10 -14.95 -12.79
C MET A 308 3.14 -16.03 -13.07
N ARG A 309 4.44 -15.78 -12.85
CA ARG A 309 5.50 -16.80 -12.96
C ARG A 309 5.46 -17.83 -11.85
N THR A 310 5.16 -17.41 -10.61
CA THR A 310 4.97 -18.32 -9.48
C THR A 310 3.70 -19.16 -9.67
N GLY A 311 2.71 -18.63 -10.39
CA GLY A 311 1.49 -19.34 -10.75
C GLY A 311 0.53 -19.47 -9.57
N LYS A 312 -0.30 -20.53 -9.57
CA LYS A 312 -1.32 -20.77 -8.52
C LYS A 312 -0.75 -21.08 -7.13
N ALA A 313 0.55 -21.26 -7.01
CA ALA A 313 1.21 -21.42 -5.71
C ALA A 313 1.41 -20.08 -4.99
N ASP A 314 1.33 -18.94 -5.69
CA ASP A 314 1.29 -17.62 -5.05
C ASP A 314 -0.12 -17.36 -4.53
N VAL A 315 -0.24 -17.05 -3.25
CA VAL A 315 -1.52 -16.67 -2.61
C VAL A 315 -2.16 -15.45 -3.27
N ARG A 316 -1.37 -14.63 -3.99
CA ARG A 316 -1.86 -13.47 -4.75
C ARG A 316 -2.30 -13.80 -6.18
N HIS A 317 -2.42 -15.08 -6.55
CA HIS A 317 -2.84 -15.41 -7.91
C HIS A 317 -4.24 -14.82 -8.21
N PRO A 318 -4.37 -13.98 -9.25
CA PRO A 318 -5.63 -13.30 -9.54
C PRO A 318 -6.69 -14.24 -10.10
N ASP A 319 -7.96 -13.95 -9.80
CA ASP A 319 -9.11 -14.45 -10.54
C ASP A 319 -9.31 -13.66 -11.84
N VAL A 320 -8.92 -12.38 -11.85
CA VAL A 320 -9.06 -11.46 -13.00
C VAL A 320 -7.85 -10.52 -13.04
N VAL A 321 -7.37 -10.23 -14.26
CA VAL A 321 -6.35 -9.20 -14.51
C VAL A 321 -6.91 -8.10 -15.41
N ILE A 322 -6.77 -6.84 -15.02
CA ILE A 322 -7.12 -5.67 -15.82
C ILE A 322 -5.83 -5.03 -16.31
N LEU A 323 -5.61 -5.06 -17.62
CA LEU A 323 -4.50 -4.41 -18.29
C LEU A 323 -4.94 -3.01 -18.73
N SER A 324 -4.30 -1.99 -18.19
CA SER A 324 -4.67 -0.60 -18.46
C SER A 324 -3.58 0.19 -19.17
N CYS A 325 -4.01 1.14 -19.99
CA CYS A 325 -3.16 2.12 -20.66
C CYS A 325 -3.85 3.48 -20.71
N ASP A 326 -3.06 4.54 -20.93
CA ASP A 326 -3.56 5.90 -21.11
C ASP A 326 -3.78 6.18 -22.61
N THR A 327 -4.95 6.70 -22.99
CA THR A 327 -5.27 7.06 -24.39
C THR A 327 -4.30 8.09 -24.95
N HIS A 328 -3.62 8.88 -24.12
CA HIS A 328 -2.68 9.93 -24.57
C HIS A 328 -1.22 9.49 -24.51
N SER A 329 -0.96 8.22 -24.20
CA SER A 329 0.38 7.67 -24.16
C SER A 329 0.47 6.44 -25.05
N LEU A 330 0.91 6.65 -26.30
CA LEU A 330 1.26 5.56 -27.21
C LEU A 330 2.27 4.58 -26.60
N ARG A 331 3.13 5.09 -25.72
CA ARG A 331 4.06 4.26 -24.95
C ARG A 331 3.31 3.30 -24.02
N SER A 332 2.38 3.82 -23.20
CA SER A 332 1.59 2.99 -22.28
C SER A 332 0.81 1.89 -23.00
N PHE A 333 0.27 2.20 -24.18
CA PHE A 333 -0.46 1.24 -25.01
C PHE A 333 0.46 0.16 -25.56
N ARG A 334 1.64 0.52 -26.08
CA ARG A 334 2.65 -0.46 -26.51
C ARG A 334 3.11 -1.36 -25.37
N GLU A 335 3.30 -0.80 -24.17
CA GLU A 335 3.66 -1.58 -22.98
C GLU A 335 2.53 -2.55 -22.58
N MET A 336 1.27 -2.12 -22.65
CA MET A 336 0.10 -3.00 -22.44
C MET A 336 0.05 -4.14 -23.46
N LEU A 337 0.25 -3.86 -24.75
CA LEU A 337 0.28 -4.88 -25.81
C LEU A 337 1.42 -5.89 -25.58
N ALA A 338 2.63 -5.41 -25.29
CA ALA A 338 3.77 -6.25 -25.02
C ALA A 338 3.57 -7.12 -23.76
N LEU A 339 2.96 -6.56 -22.72
CA LEU A 339 2.58 -7.31 -21.53
C LEU A 339 1.55 -8.40 -21.86
N ASP A 340 0.49 -8.08 -22.60
CA ASP A 340 -0.52 -9.06 -23.00
C ASP A 340 0.10 -10.23 -23.76
N GLU A 341 0.99 -9.93 -24.71
CA GLU A 341 1.74 -10.93 -25.47
C GLU A 341 2.58 -11.83 -24.53
N VAL A 342 3.30 -11.25 -23.58
CA VAL A 342 4.09 -12.02 -22.59
C VAL A 342 3.19 -12.92 -21.74
N LEU A 343 2.08 -12.41 -21.23
CA LEU A 343 1.12 -13.19 -20.43
C LEU A 343 0.58 -14.37 -21.24
N ARG A 344 0.23 -14.13 -22.50
CA ARG A 344 -0.47 -15.09 -23.37
C ARG A 344 0.47 -16.14 -23.98
N GLU A 345 1.60 -15.71 -24.54
CA GLU A 345 2.53 -16.56 -25.28
C GLU A 345 3.59 -17.20 -24.38
N ARG A 346 4.15 -16.42 -23.44
CA ARG A 346 5.27 -16.91 -22.60
C ARG A 346 4.80 -17.56 -21.31
N LEU A 347 3.86 -16.93 -20.61
CA LEU A 347 3.35 -17.44 -19.34
C LEU A 347 2.13 -18.35 -19.49
N LYS A 348 1.53 -18.42 -20.70
CA LYS A 348 0.31 -19.19 -20.98
C LYS A 348 -0.79 -18.92 -19.96
N CYS A 349 -0.97 -17.65 -19.61
CA CYS A 349 -1.94 -17.18 -18.65
C CYS A 349 -3.34 -17.66 -19.03
N THR A 350 -4.00 -18.39 -18.13
CA THR A 350 -5.40 -18.81 -18.26
C THR A 350 -6.35 -17.91 -17.49
N THR A 351 -5.83 -17.02 -16.64
CA THR A 351 -6.63 -16.05 -15.90
C THR A 351 -7.34 -15.13 -16.88
N PRO A 352 -8.66 -14.86 -16.72
CA PRO A 352 -9.36 -13.84 -17.48
C PRO A 352 -8.65 -12.49 -17.45
N ARG A 353 -8.61 -11.83 -18.61
CA ARG A 353 -7.94 -10.55 -18.82
C ARG A 353 -8.91 -9.57 -19.48
N PHE A 354 -8.87 -8.33 -19.04
CA PHE A 354 -9.58 -7.22 -19.66
C PHE A 354 -8.59 -6.15 -20.10
N TRP A 355 -8.92 -5.44 -21.18
CA TRP A 355 -8.22 -4.23 -21.57
C TRP A 355 -9.03 -3.01 -21.15
N ALA A 356 -8.37 -2.03 -20.51
CA ALA A 356 -8.97 -0.77 -20.10
C ALA A 356 -8.11 0.40 -20.62
N VAL A 357 -8.56 1.06 -21.69
CA VAL A 357 -7.89 2.23 -22.28
C VAL A 357 -8.54 3.48 -21.72
N LEU A 358 -7.77 4.30 -21.00
CA LEU A 358 -8.29 5.37 -20.14
C LEU A 358 -7.77 6.73 -20.61
N GLY A 359 -8.67 7.68 -20.81
CA GLY A 359 -8.35 9.04 -21.21
C GLY A 359 -8.31 10.02 -20.05
N ASN A 360 -7.58 11.10 -20.29
CA ASN A 360 -7.47 12.24 -19.39
C ASN A 360 -7.97 13.50 -20.10
N GLU A 361 -8.67 14.38 -19.40
CA GLU A 361 -9.33 15.53 -20.01
C GLU A 361 -8.35 16.63 -20.45
N THR A 362 -7.05 16.50 -20.15
CA THR A 362 -6.08 17.60 -20.16
C THR A 362 -5.03 17.54 -21.26
N SER A 363 -5.05 16.53 -22.14
CA SER A 363 -3.94 16.23 -23.05
C SER A 363 -4.15 16.69 -24.48
N ASP A 364 -3.04 16.91 -25.18
CA ASP A 364 -3.00 17.29 -26.59
C ASP A 364 -3.61 16.16 -27.46
N PRO A 365 -4.53 16.48 -28.39
CA PRO A 365 -5.16 15.49 -29.25
C PRO A 365 -4.21 14.81 -30.26
N SER A 366 -3.00 15.34 -30.49
CA SER A 366 -2.10 14.86 -31.54
C SER A 366 -1.50 13.46 -31.28
N ASP A 367 -1.42 13.01 -30.03
CA ASP A 367 -0.87 11.70 -29.64
C ASP A 367 -1.93 10.77 -29.03
N GLN A 368 -3.21 11.03 -29.29
CA GLN A 368 -4.29 10.21 -28.76
C GLN A 368 -4.47 8.91 -29.56
N ILE A 369 -4.42 7.78 -28.86
CA ILE A 369 -4.81 6.46 -29.37
C ILE A 369 -6.31 6.51 -29.65
N SER A 370 -6.70 6.22 -30.89
CA SER A 370 -8.11 6.19 -31.27
C SER A 370 -8.78 4.88 -30.83
N LEU A 371 -10.10 4.88 -30.78
CA LEU A 371 -10.87 3.65 -30.53
C LEU A 371 -10.57 2.60 -31.61
N GLU A 372 -10.46 3.03 -32.87
CA GLU A 372 -10.19 2.16 -34.00
C GLU A 372 -8.82 1.50 -33.91
N ASP A 373 -7.78 2.23 -33.47
CA ASP A 373 -6.45 1.68 -33.26
C ASP A 373 -6.46 0.59 -32.17
N ALA A 374 -7.15 0.86 -31.06
CA ALA A 374 -7.27 -0.08 -29.95
C ALA A 374 -8.10 -1.32 -30.33
N GLU A 375 -9.23 -1.14 -31.03
CA GLU A 375 -10.04 -2.24 -31.55
C GLU A 375 -9.28 -3.07 -32.59
N PHE A 376 -8.52 -2.43 -33.47
CA PHE A 376 -7.71 -3.12 -34.46
C PHE A 376 -6.68 -4.01 -33.76
N ALA A 377 -5.94 -3.47 -32.80
CA ALA A 377 -4.97 -4.24 -32.01
C ALA A 377 -5.64 -5.41 -31.25
N PHE A 378 -6.84 -5.19 -30.70
CA PHE A 378 -7.62 -6.23 -30.02
C PHE A 378 -8.07 -7.35 -30.97
N LYS A 379 -8.51 -6.99 -32.19
CA LYS A 379 -8.97 -7.93 -33.23
C LYS A 379 -7.84 -8.75 -33.84
N GLU A 380 -6.62 -8.21 -33.91
CA GLU A 380 -5.43 -8.94 -34.36
C GLU A 380 -5.07 -10.12 -33.44
N ILE A 381 -5.52 -10.12 -32.17
CA ILE A 381 -5.30 -11.25 -31.26
C ILE A 381 -6.22 -12.42 -31.66
N PRO A 382 -5.68 -13.66 -31.81
CA PRO A 382 -6.46 -14.85 -32.07
C PRO A 382 -7.60 -15.05 -31.05
N LEU A 383 -8.78 -15.44 -31.52
CA LEU A 383 -10.00 -15.49 -30.71
C LEU A 383 -9.88 -16.39 -29.47
N ASP A 384 -9.14 -17.49 -29.57
CA ASP A 384 -8.90 -18.45 -28.47
C ASP A 384 -7.98 -17.91 -27.37
N ARG A 385 -7.31 -16.78 -27.62
CA ARG A 385 -6.33 -16.19 -26.70
C ARG A 385 -6.66 -14.73 -26.38
N ARG A 386 -7.64 -14.15 -27.06
CA ARG A 386 -8.05 -12.76 -26.89
C ARG A 386 -8.47 -12.47 -25.44
N PRO A 387 -8.17 -11.28 -24.89
CA PRO A 387 -8.80 -10.85 -23.64
C PRO A 387 -10.32 -10.96 -23.73
N GLN A 388 -10.98 -11.20 -22.60
CA GLN A 388 -12.41 -11.49 -22.54
C GLN A 388 -13.26 -10.30 -22.95
N ASP A 389 -12.82 -9.10 -22.58
CA ASP A 389 -13.47 -7.86 -22.96
C ASP A 389 -12.46 -6.72 -23.12
N PHE A 390 -12.91 -5.67 -23.79
CA PHE A 390 -12.15 -4.46 -24.08
C PHE A 390 -13.00 -3.23 -23.82
N PHE A 391 -12.37 -2.26 -23.18
CA PHE A 391 -13.04 -1.06 -22.75
C PHE A 391 -12.23 0.19 -23.09
N PHE A 392 -12.87 1.16 -23.74
CA PHE A 392 -12.25 2.39 -24.19
C PHE A 392 -12.98 3.61 -23.63
N LEU A 393 -12.27 4.40 -22.82
CA LEU A 393 -12.83 5.49 -22.04
C LEU A 393 -12.06 6.78 -22.27
N PRO A 394 -12.37 7.56 -23.31
CA PRO A 394 -11.61 8.77 -23.61
C PRO A 394 -11.89 9.92 -22.63
N GLU A 395 -13.00 9.90 -21.89
CA GLU A 395 -13.45 11.02 -21.04
C GLU A 395 -13.90 10.56 -19.65
N ARG A 396 -13.36 11.19 -18.59
CA ARG A 396 -13.67 10.90 -17.17
C ARG A 396 -15.16 11.04 -16.82
N GLY A 397 -15.87 11.97 -17.45
CA GLY A 397 -17.30 12.20 -17.19
C GLY A 397 -18.25 11.04 -17.48
N LYS A 398 -17.86 10.05 -18.31
CA LYS A 398 -18.70 8.88 -18.66
C LYS A 398 -18.43 7.64 -17.77
N PHE A 399 -17.56 7.79 -16.76
CA PHE A 399 -16.97 6.68 -16.03
C PHE A 399 -17.99 5.85 -15.21
N CYS A 400 -19.04 6.45 -14.64
CA CYS A 400 -19.95 5.73 -13.75
C CYS A 400 -20.66 4.55 -14.41
N SER A 401 -21.26 4.74 -15.60
CA SER A 401 -21.98 3.65 -16.30
C SER A 401 -21.03 2.54 -16.72
N TRP A 402 -19.80 2.88 -17.06
CA TRP A 402 -18.83 1.93 -17.53
C TRP A 402 -18.23 1.09 -16.41
N TYR A 403 -17.85 1.71 -15.29
CA TYR A 403 -17.39 0.98 -14.12
C TYR A 403 -18.46 0.03 -13.57
N ILE A 404 -19.75 0.36 -13.77
CA ILE A 404 -20.85 -0.55 -13.48
C ILE A 404 -20.76 -1.81 -14.35
N GLU A 405 -20.57 -1.67 -15.67
CA GLU A 405 -20.39 -2.81 -16.57
C GLU A 405 -19.09 -3.56 -16.29
N LEU A 406 -17.95 -2.87 -16.10
CA LEU A 406 -16.69 -3.50 -15.71
C LEU A 406 -16.85 -4.32 -14.42
N GLY A 407 -17.55 -3.80 -13.41
CA GLY A 407 -17.84 -4.53 -12.19
C GLY A 407 -18.60 -5.84 -12.43
N LYS A 408 -19.60 -5.82 -13.32
CA LYS A 408 -20.35 -7.03 -13.72
C LYS A 408 -19.45 -8.04 -14.41
N GLU A 409 -18.62 -7.59 -15.35
CA GLU A 409 -17.71 -8.46 -16.08
C GLU A 409 -16.64 -9.06 -15.17
N ILE A 410 -16.10 -8.28 -14.21
CA ILE A 410 -15.20 -8.77 -13.17
C ILE A 410 -15.83 -9.96 -12.44
N ILE A 411 -17.07 -9.83 -11.95
CA ILE A 411 -17.72 -10.90 -11.20
C ILE A 411 -18.02 -12.12 -12.07
N THR A 412 -18.53 -11.89 -13.28
CA THR A 412 -18.86 -12.97 -14.23
C THR A 412 -17.63 -13.81 -14.54
N HIS A 413 -16.52 -13.16 -14.86
CA HIS A 413 -15.28 -13.84 -15.19
C HIS A 413 -14.55 -14.41 -13.97
N ALA A 414 -14.60 -13.75 -12.81
CA ALA A 414 -14.02 -14.30 -11.58
C ALA A 414 -14.76 -15.58 -11.13
N LYS A 415 -16.10 -15.60 -11.20
CA LYS A 415 -16.90 -16.82 -10.95
C LYS A 415 -16.53 -17.95 -11.91
N SER A 416 -16.43 -17.64 -13.20
CA SER A 416 -16.01 -18.60 -14.23
C SER A 416 -14.61 -19.16 -13.97
N ALA A 417 -13.65 -18.30 -13.61
CA ALA A 417 -12.29 -18.70 -13.26
C ALA A 417 -12.23 -19.66 -12.06
N ARG A 418 -13.12 -19.48 -11.07
CA ARG A 418 -13.28 -20.38 -9.92
C ARG A 418 -14.19 -21.59 -10.19
N GLY A 419 -14.79 -21.71 -11.37
CA GLY A 419 -15.74 -22.78 -11.69
C GLY A 419 -17.05 -22.70 -10.89
N ILE A 420 -17.41 -21.51 -10.40
CA ILE A 420 -18.66 -21.27 -9.65
C ILE A 420 -19.79 -21.11 -10.67
N VAL A 421 -20.64 -22.13 -10.78
CA VAL A 421 -21.83 -22.09 -11.65
C VAL A 421 -22.93 -21.29 -10.97
N ASP A 422 -23.39 -20.20 -11.61
CA ASP A 422 -24.50 -19.41 -11.10
C ASP A 422 -25.83 -20.16 -11.34
N LYS A 423 -26.38 -20.74 -10.26
CA LYS A 423 -27.66 -21.49 -10.35
C LYS A 423 -28.81 -20.61 -10.84
N ASN A 424 -28.75 -19.30 -10.59
CA ASN A 424 -29.83 -18.38 -10.95
C ASN A 424 -29.88 -18.05 -12.45
N GLU A 425 -28.76 -18.18 -13.19
CA GLU A 425 -28.78 -17.98 -14.64
C GLU A 425 -29.46 -19.13 -15.38
N THR A 426 -29.35 -20.34 -14.83
CA THR A 426 -29.98 -21.52 -15.43
C THR A 426 -31.51 -21.41 -15.38
N GLU A 427 -32.07 -20.90 -14.28
CA GLU A 427 -33.52 -20.69 -14.12
C GLU A 427 -34.05 -19.58 -15.04
N ARG A 428 -33.27 -18.51 -15.29
CA ARG A 428 -33.70 -17.42 -16.20
C ARG A 428 -33.69 -17.81 -17.68
N LEU A 429 -32.79 -18.70 -18.08
CA LEU A 429 -32.78 -19.23 -19.45
C LEU A 429 -33.97 -20.17 -19.71
N GLU A 430 -34.42 -20.92 -18.72
CA GLU A 430 -35.60 -21.79 -18.85
C GLU A 430 -36.90 -20.97 -19.03
N ASP A 431 -37.02 -19.81 -18.37
CA ASP A 431 -38.19 -18.92 -18.52
C ASP A 431 -38.27 -18.20 -19.87
N HIS A 432 -37.14 -18.03 -20.58
CA HIS A 432 -37.12 -17.41 -21.91
C HIS A 432 -37.23 -18.39 -23.09
N VAL A 433 -37.05 -19.70 -22.86
CA VAL A 433 -37.27 -20.73 -23.89
C VAL A 433 -38.77 -21.08 -24.04
N GLY A 434 -39.63 -20.64 -23.11
CA GLY A 434 -41.08 -20.89 -23.13
C GLY A 434 -41.93 -20.09 -24.14
N CYS A 435 -41.36 -19.14 -24.91
CA CYS A 435 -42.15 -18.26 -25.79
C CYS A 435 -41.62 -18.17 -27.24
N LEU A 436 -41.18 -19.29 -27.82
CA LEU A 436 -40.87 -19.37 -29.27
C LEU A 436 -42.06 -19.83 -30.13
N GLY A 437 -43.28 -19.81 -29.58
CA GLY A 437 -44.52 -20.22 -30.25
C GLY A 437 -45.37 -19.09 -30.86
N CYS A 438 -44.99 -17.82 -30.71
CA CYS A 438 -45.74 -16.69 -31.29
C CYS A 438 -45.15 -16.26 -32.64
N THR A 439 -45.47 -17.07 -33.64
CA THR A 439 -45.28 -16.82 -35.07
C THR A 439 -45.92 -15.48 -35.47
N ILE A 440 -45.13 -14.56 -36.00
CA ILE A 440 -45.63 -13.40 -36.76
C ILE A 440 -46.05 -13.95 -38.14
N ILE A 441 -47.34 -13.87 -38.44
CA ILE A 441 -47.92 -14.08 -39.79
C ILE A 441 -47.88 -12.75 -40.53
#